data_AF-A0A5B1BE03-F1
#
_entry.id   AF-A0A5B1BE03-F1
#
_cell.length_a   1.000
_cell.length_b   1.000
_cell.length_c   1.000
_cell.angle_alpha   90.00
_cell.angle_beta   90.00
_cell.angle_gamma   90.00
#
_symmetry.space_group_name_H-M   'P 1'
#
loop_
_entity.id
_entity.type
_entity.pdbx_description
1 polymer ?
#
loop_
_entity_poly.entity_id
_entity_poly.type
_entity_poly.pdbx_seq_one_letter_code
_entity_poly.pdbx_strand_id
1 'polypeptide(L)'
;MPDIKNEDLLFLHHQIEKAETEQSKLENLLNEKSIELKKNRTSKFTFKLICSFLIITISALIIYSSYWTKKGIQYKTENKDLSRFKSEVHNLKEQLSRIEKDQIDLNDIKDLYLYRNLINRDTVYSVQVQSFTDQKISLFSEKYANARFYNDTSYYKMSLGIFETLTEAQEFRKILLRSGIIDKNIFVISYKDNKRLRIEEPF
;
A
#
# COMPACT_ATOMS: atom_id res chain seq x y z
N MET A 1 14.29 15.05 120.04
CA MET A 1 15.19 15.10 118.87
C MET A 1 14.61 14.15 117.86
N PRO A 2 14.21 14.59 116.65
CA PRO A 2 13.30 13.80 115.83
C PRO A 2 14.10 12.75 115.04
N ASP A 3 13.47 11.60 114.76
CA ASP A 3 13.99 10.43 114.03
C ASP A 3 14.29 10.68 112.54
N ILE A 4 14.66 11.92 112.21
CA ILE A 4 14.87 12.44 110.85
C ILE A 4 15.91 11.60 110.10
N LYS A 5 16.91 11.08 110.81
CA LYS A 5 18.01 10.36 110.18
C LYS A 5 17.62 8.98 109.64
N ASN A 6 16.63 8.33 110.23
CA ASN A 6 16.18 6.99 109.78
C ASN A 6 15.11 7.11 108.70
N GLU A 7 14.18 8.07 108.83
CA GLU A 7 13.19 8.36 107.79
C GLU A 7 13.84 8.88 106.50
N ASP A 8 14.82 9.80 106.60
CA ASP A 8 15.57 10.26 105.43
C ASP A 8 16.39 9.13 104.79
N LEU A 9 16.94 8.20 105.57
CA LEU A 9 17.70 7.06 105.03
C LEU A 9 16.78 6.08 104.29
N LEU A 10 15.59 5.81 104.85
CA LEU A 10 14.58 4.95 104.23
C LEU A 10 14.03 5.61 102.96
N PHE A 11 13.77 6.92 103.00
CA PHE A 11 13.34 7.69 101.84
C PHE A 11 14.42 7.74 100.75
N LEU A 12 15.70 7.86 101.13
CA LEU A 12 16.82 7.79 100.21
C LEU A 12 16.91 6.39 99.57
N HIS A 13 16.76 5.33 100.36
CA HIS A 13 16.75 3.96 99.83
C HIS A 13 15.59 3.74 98.85
N HIS A 14 14.39 4.21 99.18
CA HIS A 14 13.23 4.14 98.30
C HIS A 14 13.42 4.98 97.03
N GLN A 15 14.07 6.14 97.10
CA GLN A 15 14.42 6.93 95.92
C GLN A 15 15.47 6.23 95.05
N ILE A 16 16.47 5.58 95.66
CA ILE A 16 17.47 4.78 94.94
C ILE A 16 16.81 3.59 94.25
N GLU A 17 15.95 2.84 94.94
CA GLU A 17 15.21 1.71 94.38
C GLU A 17 14.28 2.17 93.25
N LYS A 18 13.57 3.29 93.44
CA LYS A 18 12.74 3.87 92.39
C LYS A 18 13.58 4.29 91.18
N ALA A 19 14.72 4.95 91.39
CA ALA A 19 15.63 5.33 90.31
C ALA A 19 16.20 4.10 89.59
N GLU A 20 16.53 3.03 90.32
CA GLU A 20 17.02 1.76 89.77
C GLU A 20 15.94 1.06 88.94
N THR A 21 14.69 1.04 89.40
CA THR A 21 13.58 0.48 88.62
C THR A 21 13.26 1.31 87.37
N GLU A 22 13.33 2.64 87.44
CA GLU A 22 13.17 3.53 86.28
C GLU A 22 14.32 3.36 85.29
N GLN A 23 15.55 3.24 85.78
CA GLN A 23 16.74 2.97 84.97
C GLN A 23 16.63 1.62 84.28
N SER A 24 16.21 0.57 84.98
CA SER A 24 15.99 -0.76 84.41
C SER A 24 14.89 -0.74 83.35
N LYS A 25 13.79 0.00 83.57
CA LYS A 25 12.74 0.20 82.56
C LYS A 25 13.25 0.94 81.34
N LEU A 26 14.03 2.01 81.52
CA LEU A 26 14.66 2.74 80.42
C LEU A 26 15.61 1.85 79.63
N GLU A 27 16.42 1.05 80.30
CA GLU A 27 17.33 0.11 79.69
C GLU A 27 16.56 -0.95 78.87
N ASN A 28 15.48 -1.48 79.42
CA ASN A 28 14.62 -2.42 78.70
C ASN A 28 13.99 -1.80 77.46
N LEU A 29 13.46 -0.57 77.55
CA LEU A 29 12.90 0.16 76.40
C LEU A 29 13.97 0.50 75.35
N LEU A 30 15.18 0.87 75.77
CA LEU A 30 16.32 1.09 74.88
C LEU A 30 16.74 -0.20 74.19
N ASN A 31 16.80 -1.31 74.92
CA ASN A 31 17.12 -2.61 74.37
C ASN A 31 16.07 -3.08 73.36
N GLU A 32 14.78 -3.00 73.68
CA GLU A 32 13.68 -3.32 72.77
C GLU A 32 13.75 -2.49 71.48
N LYS A 33 13.91 -1.16 71.62
CA LYS A 33 14.02 -0.27 70.47
C LYS A 33 15.29 -0.51 69.66
N SER A 34 16.40 -0.88 70.31
CA SER A 34 17.64 -1.26 69.63
C SER A 34 17.48 -2.54 68.81
N ILE A 35 16.74 -3.53 69.32
CA ILE A 35 16.43 -4.79 68.62
C ILE A 35 15.52 -4.51 67.43
N GLU A 36 14.49 -3.67 67.61
CA GLU A 36 13.59 -3.25 66.53
C GLU A 36 14.36 -2.51 65.42
N LEU A 37 15.21 -1.55 65.79
CA LEU A 37 16.06 -0.82 64.84
C LEU A 37 17.05 -1.74 64.14
N LYS A 38 17.63 -2.73 64.84
CA LYS A 38 18.52 -3.74 64.25
C LYS A 38 17.77 -4.65 63.27
N LYS A 39 16.53 -5.05 63.59
CA LYS A 39 15.64 -5.83 62.71
C LYS A 39 15.23 -5.02 61.48
N ASN A 40 14.91 -3.73 61.63
CA ASN A 40 14.57 -2.85 60.51
C ASN A 40 15.79 -2.57 59.62
N ARG A 41 16.98 -2.40 60.21
CA ARG A 41 18.24 -2.22 59.48
C ARG A 41 18.61 -3.46 58.65
N THR A 42 18.44 -4.66 59.22
CA THR A 42 18.68 -5.93 58.51
C THR A 42 17.62 -6.20 57.44
N SER A 43 16.35 -5.88 57.70
CA SER A 43 15.27 -5.95 56.70
C SER A 43 15.50 -5.00 55.50
N LYS A 44 15.88 -3.75 55.76
CA LYS A 44 16.22 -2.79 54.68
C LYS A 44 17.47 -3.20 53.92
N PHE A 45 18.45 -3.83 54.57
CA PHE A 45 19.65 -4.32 53.91
C PHE A 45 19.36 -5.54 53.03
N THR A 46 18.56 -6.49 53.52
CA THR A 46 18.14 -7.66 52.73
C THR A 46 17.27 -7.24 51.53
N PHE A 47 16.36 -6.29 51.69
CA PHE A 47 15.60 -5.73 50.58
C PHE A 47 16.50 -5.05 49.54
N LYS A 48 17.49 -4.26 49.98
CA LYS A 48 18.48 -3.65 49.06
C LYS A 48 19.31 -4.70 48.31
N LEU A 49 19.70 -5.78 48.97
CA LEU A 49 20.40 -6.89 48.31
C LEU A 49 19.54 -7.59 47.27
N ILE A 50 18.27 -7.84 47.58
CA ILE A 50 17.30 -8.46 46.66
C ILE A 50 17.04 -7.56 45.46
N CYS A 51 16.79 -6.26 45.68
CA CYS A 51 16.61 -5.29 44.59
C CYS A 51 17.87 -5.17 43.71
N SER A 52 19.06 -5.14 44.33
CA SER A 52 20.33 -5.12 43.58
C SER A 52 20.48 -6.37 42.72
N PHE A 53 20.20 -7.55 43.28
CA PHE A 53 20.26 -8.82 42.56
C PHE A 53 19.25 -8.86 41.40
N LEU A 54 18.04 -8.35 41.59
CA LEU A 54 17.05 -8.22 40.51
C LEU A 54 17.52 -7.31 39.38
N ILE A 55 18.11 -6.16 39.70
CA ILE A 55 18.62 -5.24 38.66
C ILE A 55 19.79 -5.87 37.89
N ILE A 56 20.70 -6.56 38.58
CA ILE A 56 21.85 -7.24 37.96
C ILE A 56 21.36 -8.40 37.08
N THR A 57 20.40 -9.20 37.55
CA THR A 57 19.86 -10.32 36.77
C THR A 57 19.07 -9.85 35.56
N ILE A 58 18.25 -8.79 35.67
CA ILE A 58 17.54 -8.18 34.54
C ILE A 58 18.53 -7.61 33.52
N SER A 59 19.55 -6.89 33.99
CA SER A 59 20.59 -6.33 33.11
C SER A 59 21.38 -7.44 32.40
N ALA A 60 21.74 -8.51 33.12
CA ALA A 60 22.39 -9.67 32.55
C ALA A 60 21.50 -10.40 31.52
N LEU A 61 20.18 -10.47 31.75
CA LEU A 61 19.20 -11.03 30.80
C LEU A 61 19.07 -10.17 29.54
N ILE A 62 19.07 -8.84 29.67
CA ILE A 62 19.07 -7.91 28.52
C ILE A 62 20.38 -8.04 27.73
N ILE A 63 21.51 -8.12 28.43
CA ILE A 63 22.82 -8.30 27.80
C ILE A 63 22.89 -9.66 27.11
N TYR A 64 22.54 -10.76 27.80
CA TYR A 64 22.51 -12.11 27.25
C TYR A 64 21.55 -12.20 26.07
N SER A 65 20.34 -11.65 26.17
CA SER A 65 19.40 -11.62 25.05
C SER A 65 19.91 -10.78 23.88
N SER A 66 20.57 -9.63 24.11
CA SER A 66 21.20 -8.84 23.05
C SER A 66 22.38 -9.57 22.40
N TYR A 67 23.22 -10.26 23.18
CA TYR A 67 24.33 -11.07 22.67
C TYR A 67 23.84 -12.34 21.96
N TRP A 68 22.76 -12.98 22.42
CA TRP A 68 22.16 -14.14 21.77
C TRP A 68 21.45 -13.70 20.48
N THR A 69 20.70 -12.59 20.50
CA THR A 69 20.14 -11.97 19.27
C THR A 69 21.24 -11.58 18.28
N LYS A 70 22.43 -11.18 18.75
CA LYS A 70 23.60 -10.88 17.90
C LYS A 70 24.42 -12.11 17.49
N LYS A 71 24.40 -13.22 18.25
CA LYS A 71 25.13 -14.49 17.98
C LYS A 71 24.25 -15.61 17.41
N GLY A 72 22.96 -15.39 17.27
CA GLY A 72 21.96 -16.26 16.66
C GLY A 72 20.65 -15.50 16.71
N ILE A 73 20.43 -14.53 15.81
CA ILE A 73 20.15 -14.78 14.41
C ILE A 73 20.98 -13.81 13.53
N GLN A 74 22.24 -14.15 13.25
CA GLN A 74 22.59 -14.26 11.83
C GLN A 74 21.95 -15.56 11.37
N TYR A 75 20.67 -15.48 11.04
CA TYR A 75 20.24 -16.21 9.88
C TYR A 75 21.11 -15.64 8.74
N LYS A 76 22.24 -16.30 8.53
CA LYS A 76 22.47 -16.89 7.23
C LYS A 76 21.45 -18.02 7.01
N THR A 77 20.14 -17.82 7.32
CA THR A 77 19.14 -18.05 6.29
C THR A 77 19.78 -17.36 5.14
N GLU A 78 20.14 -18.15 4.15
CA GLU A 78 20.05 -17.71 2.79
C GLU A 78 18.82 -16.80 2.71
N ASN A 79 19.02 -15.51 2.97
CA ASN A 79 18.09 -14.48 2.58
C ASN A 79 18.00 -14.54 1.07
N LYS A 80 18.78 -15.34 0.34
CA LYS A 80 18.40 -15.87 -0.95
C LYS A 80 16.97 -16.37 -1.00
N ASP A 81 16.38 -17.04 -0.01
CA ASP A 81 15.00 -17.51 -0.13
C ASP A 81 13.99 -16.40 0.15
N LEU A 82 14.22 -15.52 1.14
CA LEU A 82 13.32 -14.38 1.38
C LEU A 82 13.49 -13.28 0.32
N SER A 83 14.70 -13.05 -0.18
CA SER A 83 15.01 -12.14 -1.28
C SER A 83 14.69 -12.75 -2.63
N ARG A 84 14.80 -14.08 -2.82
CA ARG A 84 14.20 -14.80 -3.98
C ARG A 84 12.72 -14.63 -3.91
N PHE A 85 12.06 -14.93 -2.80
CA PHE A 85 10.62 -14.79 -2.65
C PHE A 85 10.18 -13.34 -2.89
N LYS A 86 10.90 -12.35 -2.35
CA LYS A 86 10.60 -10.94 -2.62
C LYS A 86 10.85 -10.55 -4.08
N SER A 87 11.90 -11.10 -4.69
CA SER A 87 12.20 -10.90 -6.11
C SER A 87 11.23 -11.65 -7.02
N GLU A 88 10.74 -12.83 -6.65
CA GLU A 88 9.77 -13.66 -7.35
C GLU A 88 8.40 -13.02 -7.23
N VAL A 89 8.01 -12.50 -6.06
CA VAL A 89 6.79 -11.71 -5.89
C VAL A 89 6.87 -10.42 -6.70
N HIS A 90 8.03 -9.75 -6.74
CA HIS A 90 8.21 -8.58 -7.60
C HIS A 90 8.13 -8.95 -9.08
N ASN A 91 8.78 -10.04 -9.50
CA ASN A 91 8.82 -10.50 -10.88
C ASN A 91 7.45 -11.06 -11.33
N LEU A 92 6.73 -11.74 -10.43
CA LEU A 92 5.34 -12.16 -10.63
C LEU A 92 4.43 -10.95 -10.73
N LYS A 93 4.58 -9.93 -9.87
CA LYS A 93 3.81 -8.68 -9.97
C LYS A 93 4.11 -7.94 -11.27
N GLU A 94 5.36 -7.94 -11.70
CA GLU A 94 5.77 -7.36 -12.98
C GLU A 94 5.20 -8.15 -14.17
N GLN A 95 5.28 -9.48 -14.14
CA GLN A 95 4.65 -10.36 -15.13
C GLN A 95 3.14 -10.18 -15.16
N LEU A 96 2.49 -10.05 -14.01
CA LEU A 96 1.04 -9.82 -13.92
C LEU A 96 0.68 -8.46 -14.53
N SER A 97 1.47 -7.41 -14.24
CA SER A 97 1.27 -6.10 -14.85
C SER A 97 1.52 -6.09 -16.36
N ARG A 98 2.46 -6.91 -16.84
CA ARG A 98 2.72 -7.10 -18.28
C ARG A 98 1.58 -7.88 -18.93
N ILE A 99 1.13 -8.97 -18.31
CA ILE A 99 0.00 -9.78 -18.80
C ILE A 99 -1.30 -8.95 -18.82
N GLU A 100 -1.54 -8.15 -17.80
CA GLU A 100 -2.71 -7.26 -17.73
C GLU A 100 -2.63 -6.19 -18.83
N LYS A 101 -1.46 -5.59 -19.04
CA LYS A 101 -1.23 -4.65 -20.14
C LYS A 101 -1.36 -5.32 -21.50
N ASP A 102 -0.79 -6.50 -21.68
CA ASP A 102 -0.88 -7.29 -22.90
C ASP A 102 -2.32 -7.74 -23.16
N GLN A 103 -3.12 -8.00 -22.11
CA GLN A 103 -4.56 -8.28 -22.23
C GLN A 103 -5.36 -7.05 -22.65
N ILE A 104 -5.03 -5.88 -22.13
CA ILE A 104 -5.64 -4.61 -22.56
C ILE A 104 -5.30 -4.36 -24.03
N ASP A 105 -4.02 -4.45 -24.42
CA ASP A 105 -3.57 -4.30 -25.80
C ASP A 105 -4.22 -5.37 -26.71
N LEU A 106 -4.35 -6.63 -26.25
CA LEU A 106 -5.01 -7.70 -27.00
C LEU A 106 -6.53 -7.50 -27.12
N ASN A 107 -7.19 -6.95 -26.10
CA ASN A 107 -8.61 -6.62 -26.16
C ASN A 107 -8.86 -5.47 -27.14
N ASP A 108 -8.05 -4.42 -27.10
CA ASP A 108 -8.13 -3.30 -28.06
C ASP A 108 -7.91 -3.79 -29.50
N ILE A 109 -6.93 -4.68 -29.69
CA ILE A 109 -6.68 -5.33 -30.98
C ILE A 109 -7.87 -6.23 -31.37
N LYS A 110 -8.39 -7.04 -30.44
CA LYS A 110 -9.53 -7.93 -30.68
C LYS A 110 -10.77 -7.15 -31.07
N ASP A 111 -11.04 -6.02 -30.44
CA ASP A 111 -12.15 -5.14 -30.79
C ASP A 111 -11.96 -4.59 -32.21
N LEU A 112 -10.75 -4.11 -32.55
CA LEU A 112 -10.42 -3.67 -33.91
C LEU A 112 -10.64 -4.77 -34.97
N TYR A 113 -10.23 -6.01 -34.69
CA TYR A 113 -10.46 -7.17 -35.57
C TYR A 113 -11.92 -7.63 -35.60
N LEU A 114 -12.65 -7.51 -34.49
CA LEU A 114 -14.06 -7.83 -34.39
C LEU A 114 -14.88 -6.85 -35.23
N TYR A 115 -14.64 -5.56 -35.11
CA TYR A 115 -15.21 -4.54 -35.99
C TYR A 115 -14.89 -4.81 -37.45
N ARG A 116 -13.64 -5.21 -37.76
CA ARG A 116 -13.27 -5.60 -39.15
C ARG A 116 -14.03 -6.81 -39.67
N ASN A 117 -14.31 -7.81 -38.81
CA ASN A 117 -15.07 -8.99 -39.16
C ASN A 117 -16.58 -8.69 -39.31
N LEU A 118 -17.13 -7.78 -38.50
CA LEU A 118 -18.51 -7.30 -38.63
C LEU A 118 -18.70 -6.53 -39.95
N ILE A 119 -17.73 -5.69 -40.32
CA ILE A 119 -17.73 -5.01 -41.62
C ILE A 119 -17.75 -5.98 -42.82
N ASN A 120 -17.23 -7.20 -42.64
CA ASN A 120 -17.22 -8.21 -43.70
C ASN A 120 -18.52 -9.01 -43.81
N ARG A 121 -19.51 -8.81 -42.92
CA ARG A 121 -20.76 -9.59 -42.91
C ARG A 121 -22.01 -8.73 -43.07
N ASP A 122 -21.97 -7.49 -42.59
CA ASP A 122 -23.12 -6.59 -42.63
C ASP A 122 -22.92 -5.40 -43.58
N THR A 123 -24.02 -4.74 -43.95
CA THR A 123 -23.97 -3.53 -44.76
C THR A 123 -23.36 -2.40 -43.93
N VAL A 124 -22.29 -1.79 -44.42
CA VAL A 124 -21.61 -0.67 -43.77
C VAL A 124 -21.70 0.58 -44.61
N TYR A 125 -21.64 1.73 -43.95
CA TYR A 125 -21.73 3.04 -44.59
C TYR A 125 -20.41 3.78 -44.44
N SER A 126 -19.98 4.48 -45.48
CA SER A 126 -18.75 5.28 -45.46
C SER A 126 -18.98 6.60 -46.17
N VAL A 127 -18.33 7.65 -45.69
CA VAL A 127 -18.54 9.01 -46.20
C VAL A 127 -17.43 9.36 -47.19
N GLN A 128 -17.74 9.38 -48.48
CA GLN A 128 -16.80 9.75 -49.53
C GLN A 128 -16.64 11.27 -49.58
N VAL A 129 -15.39 11.71 -49.50
CA VAL A 129 -15.00 13.12 -49.34
C VAL A 129 -14.40 13.67 -50.63
N GLN A 130 -13.60 12.87 -51.35
CA GLN A 130 -13.00 13.33 -52.60
C GLN A 130 -12.73 12.19 -53.58
N SER A 131 -12.62 12.52 -54.85
CA SER A 131 -12.23 11.63 -55.93
C SER A 131 -11.14 12.32 -56.76
N PHE A 132 -10.03 11.65 -57.02
CA PHE A 132 -8.88 12.17 -57.77
C PHE A 132 -8.66 11.36 -59.06
N THR A 133 -8.20 11.98 -60.14
CA THR A 133 -7.92 11.30 -61.43
C THR A 133 -6.45 10.94 -61.60
N ASP A 134 -5.53 11.78 -61.12
CA ASP A 134 -4.12 11.75 -61.57
C ASP A 134 -3.12 11.19 -60.56
N GLN A 135 -3.53 10.85 -59.34
CA GLN A 135 -2.60 10.37 -58.30
C GLN A 135 -3.09 9.05 -57.70
N LYS A 136 -2.51 7.94 -58.17
CA LYS A 136 -2.69 6.58 -57.60
C LYS A 136 -1.84 6.36 -56.34
N ILE A 137 -1.68 7.37 -55.50
CA ILE A 137 -0.85 7.26 -54.31
C ILE A 137 -1.77 6.96 -53.13
N SER A 138 -1.71 5.73 -52.63
CA SER A 138 -2.28 5.40 -51.32
C SER A 138 -1.45 6.07 -50.24
N LEU A 139 -1.81 7.32 -49.92
CA LEU A 139 -1.19 8.11 -48.83
C LEU A 139 -1.46 7.51 -47.43
N PHE A 140 -2.26 6.44 -47.36
CA PHE A 140 -2.61 5.75 -46.13
C PHE A 140 -2.16 4.29 -46.18
N SER A 141 -1.59 3.81 -45.08
CA SER A 141 -1.28 2.38 -44.93
C SER A 141 -2.58 1.58 -44.82
N GLU A 142 -2.76 0.58 -45.69
CA GLU A 142 -3.94 -0.33 -45.70
C GLU A 142 -4.25 -0.94 -44.33
N LYS A 143 -3.25 -1.04 -43.45
CA LYS A 143 -3.35 -1.62 -42.10
C LYS A 143 -3.87 -0.67 -41.02
N TYR A 144 -3.86 0.65 -41.24
CA TYR A 144 -4.10 1.65 -40.17
C TYR A 144 -5.18 2.69 -40.51
N ALA A 145 -5.91 2.51 -41.61
CA ALA A 145 -6.85 3.51 -42.07
C ALA A 145 -8.28 3.20 -41.59
N ASN A 146 -8.85 4.11 -40.79
CA ASN A 146 -10.31 4.30 -40.67
C ASN A 146 -10.91 4.91 -41.96
N ALA A 147 -10.24 4.71 -43.09
CA ALA A 147 -10.53 5.27 -44.40
C ALA A 147 -10.30 4.17 -45.44
N ARG A 148 -11.29 3.92 -46.30
CA ARG A 148 -11.19 2.94 -47.38
C ARG A 148 -11.00 3.65 -48.70
N PHE A 149 -10.09 3.10 -49.51
CA PHE A 149 -9.84 3.54 -50.88
C PHE A 149 -10.26 2.43 -51.84
N TYR A 150 -11.04 2.80 -52.84
CA TYR A 150 -11.42 1.90 -53.92
C TYR A 150 -10.76 2.39 -55.20
N ASN A 151 -9.88 1.55 -55.75
CA ASN A 151 -9.33 1.71 -57.09
C ASN A 151 -10.38 1.23 -58.09
N ASP A 152 -11.27 2.13 -58.49
CA ASP A 152 -12.11 1.94 -59.66
C ASP A 152 -11.38 2.54 -60.87
N THR A 153 -11.44 1.90 -62.03
CA THR A 153 -10.45 1.95 -63.12
C THR A 153 -10.06 3.33 -63.68
N SER A 154 -10.74 4.40 -63.28
CA SER A 154 -10.48 5.78 -63.73
C SER A 154 -10.38 6.84 -62.61
N TYR A 155 -10.65 6.49 -61.35
CA TYR A 155 -10.69 7.48 -60.25
C TYR A 155 -10.28 6.88 -58.89
N TYR A 156 -9.46 7.63 -58.14
CA TYR A 156 -9.05 7.34 -56.77
C TYR A 156 -10.01 8.00 -55.77
N LYS A 157 -10.84 7.20 -55.10
CA LYS A 157 -11.88 7.70 -54.18
C LYS A 157 -11.40 7.65 -52.73
N MET A 158 -11.48 8.78 -52.04
CA MET A 158 -11.17 8.92 -50.61
C MET A 158 -12.46 8.95 -49.79
N SER A 159 -12.61 7.97 -48.88
CA SER A 159 -13.71 7.93 -47.93
C SER A 159 -13.20 7.94 -46.49
N LEU A 160 -13.90 8.67 -45.63
CA LEU A 160 -13.61 8.80 -44.20
C LEU A 160 -14.68 8.07 -43.38
N GLY A 161 -14.21 7.27 -42.42
CA GLY A 161 -15.07 6.55 -41.49
C GLY A 161 -15.76 5.32 -42.10
N ILE A 162 -16.04 4.36 -41.23
CA ILE A 162 -16.91 3.22 -41.52
C ILE A 162 -17.93 3.18 -40.38
N PHE A 163 -19.21 3.17 -40.73
CA PHE A 163 -20.32 3.28 -39.81
C PHE A 163 -21.23 2.06 -39.98
N GLU A 164 -21.81 1.61 -38.87
CA GLU A 164 -22.74 0.48 -38.85
C GLU A 164 -24.12 0.93 -39.36
N THR A 165 -24.54 2.15 -39.01
CA THR A 165 -25.86 2.68 -39.40
C THR A 165 -25.77 3.81 -40.42
N LEU A 166 -26.80 3.93 -41.26
CA LEU A 166 -26.92 5.02 -42.23
C LEU A 166 -26.97 6.39 -41.52
N THR A 167 -27.70 6.46 -40.40
CA THR A 167 -27.89 7.69 -39.63
C THR A 167 -26.59 8.23 -39.09
N GLU A 168 -25.71 7.38 -38.55
CA GLU A 168 -24.37 7.79 -38.09
C GLU A 168 -23.54 8.39 -39.22
N ALA A 169 -23.55 7.75 -40.39
CA ALA A 169 -22.83 8.25 -41.55
C ALA A 169 -23.39 9.59 -42.06
N GLN A 170 -24.71 9.76 -42.05
CA GLN A 170 -25.37 11.02 -42.41
C GLN A 170 -25.06 12.14 -41.41
N GLU A 171 -25.06 11.86 -40.10
CA GLU A 171 -24.67 12.84 -39.07
C GLU A 171 -23.19 13.22 -39.20
N PHE A 172 -22.31 12.25 -39.42
CA PHE A 172 -20.90 12.53 -39.68
C PHE A 172 -20.71 13.41 -40.92
N ARG A 173 -21.43 13.13 -42.01
CA ARG A 173 -21.46 14.00 -43.19
C ARG A 173 -21.90 15.42 -42.86
N LYS A 174 -22.95 15.61 -42.04
CA LYS A 174 -23.41 16.95 -41.62
C LYS A 174 -22.32 17.69 -40.84
N ILE A 175 -21.59 16.99 -39.97
CA ILE A 175 -20.46 17.57 -39.22
C ILE A 175 -19.35 18.01 -40.18
N LEU A 176 -18.98 17.17 -41.15
CA LEU A 176 -17.96 17.51 -42.15
C LEU A 176 -18.38 18.72 -42.99
N LEU A 177 -19.63 18.79 -43.44
CA LEU A 177 -20.16 19.95 -44.17
C LEU A 177 -20.15 21.22 -43.33
N ARG A 178 -20.45 21.13 -42.03
CA ARG A 178 -20.41 22.26 -41.09
C ARG A 178 -18.99 22.73 -40.79
N SER A 179 -18.00 21.83 -40.87
CA SER A 179 -16.59 22.17 -40.59
C SER A 179 -15.99 23.13 -41.62
N GLY A 180 -16.54 23.20 -42.84
CA GLY A 180 -16.07 24.08 -43.90
C GLY A 180 -14.74 23.67 -44.55
N ILE A 181 -14.12 22.57 -44.10
CA ILE A 181 -12.82 22.07 -44.58
C ILE A 181 -12.96 21.30 -45.90
N ILE A 182 -14.16 20.76 -46.17
CA ILE A 182 -14.43 19.86 -47.29
C ILE A 182 -15.61 20.41 -48.10
N ASP A 183 -15.50 20.35 -49.43
CA ASP A 183 -16.51 20.79 -50.40
C ASP A 183 -17.90 20.16 -50.20
N LYS A 184 -18.92 20.72 -50.86
CA LYS A 184 -20.32 20.23 -50.85
C LYS A 184 -20.51 18.82 -51.44
N ASN A 185 -19.48 18.25 -52.06
CA ASN A 185 -19.52 16.98 -52.80
C ASN A 185 -19.17 15.79 -51.90
N ILE A 186 -19.71 15.77 -50.68
CA ILE A 186 -19.59 14.66 -49.74
C ILE A 186 -20.80 13.74 -49.93
N PHE A 187 -20.56 12.44 -50.07
CA PHE A 187 -21.60 11.44 -50.31
C PHE A 187 -21.52 10.32 -49.28
N VAL A 188 -22.67 9.83 -48.80
CA VAL A 188 -22.72 8.59 -48.02
C VAL A 188 -22.83 7.43 -49.00
N ILE A 189 -22.01 6.40 -48.82
CA ILE A 189 -21.98 5.24 -49.72
C ILE A 189 -22.13 3.99 -48.87
N SER A 190 -23.04 3.11 -49.27
CA SER A 190 -23.22 1.79 -48.67
C SER A 190 -22.35 0.73 -49.35
N TYR A 191 -21.82 -0.17 -48.53
CA TYR A 191 -20.99 -1.29 -48.96
C TYR A 191 -21.46 -2.57 -48.28
N LYS A 192 -21.36 -3.69 -48.99
CA LYS A 192 -21.58 -5.03 -48.44
C LYS A 192 -20.56 -5.98 -49.04
N ASP A 193 -19.94 -6.83 -48.23
CA ASP A 193 -18.90 -7.77 -48.67
C ASP A 193 -17.78 -7.08 -49.48
N ASN A 194 -17.37 -5.89 -49.05
CA ASN A 194 -16.41 -5.01 -49.74
C ASN A 194 -16.81 -4.55 -51.15
N LYS A 195 -18.07 -4.74 -51.57
CA LYS A 195 -18.61 -4.21 -52.82
C LYS A 195 -19.50 -3.01 -52.54
N ARG A 196 -19.36 -1.98 -53.37
CA ARG A 196 -20.24 -0.80 -53.33
C ARG A 196 -21.65 -1.21 -53.73
N LEU A 197 -22.64 -0.82 -52.94
CA LEU A 197 -24.05 -0.99 -53.26
C LEU A 197 -24.57 0.25 -53.98
N ARG A 198 -24.61 1.40 -53.30
CA ARG A 198 -25.14 2.67 -53.86
C ARG A 198 -24.66 3.89 -53.08
N ILE A 199 -24.93 5.08 -53.64
CA ILE A 199 -24.93 6.33 -52.88
C ILE A 199 -26.27 6.39 -52.15
N GLU A 200 -26.21 6.66 -50.84
CA GLU A 200 -27.39 6.77 -49.99
C GLU A 200 -27.85 8.23 -49.92
N GLU A 201 -29.15 8.42 -49.65
CA GLU A 201 -29.75 9.73 -49.53
C GLU A 201 -29.11 10.55 -48.40
N PRO A 202 -28.98 11.87 -48.57
CA PRO A 202 -28.32 12.73 -47.58
C PRO A 202 -29.14 12.92 -46.29
N PHE A 203 -30.42 12.53 -46.28
CA PHE A 203 -31.37 12.67 -45.17
C PHE A 203 -32.30 11.45 -45.10
#